data_AF-A0A2G4GRT3-F1
#
_entry.id   AF-A0A2G4GRT3-F1
#
_cell.length_a   1.000
_cell.length_b   1.000
_cell.length_c   1.000
_cell.angle_alpha   90.00
_cell.angle_beta   90.00
_cell.angle_gamma   90.00
#
_symmetry.space_group_name_H-M   'P 1'
#
loop_
_entity.id
_entity.type
_entity.pdbx_description
1 polymer ?
#
loop_
_entity_poly.entity_id
_entity_poly.type
_entity_poly.pdbx_seq_one_letter_code
_entity_poly.pdbx_strand_id
1 'polypeptide(L)'
;MGGQNRVAGDTDVFANYTNGGSTVIQRGILYIYGSLTNTGTMTGDFNNGLLPPTPGDGYSIGGDYVVSASSSIVLPDPVWWLRVGGDFDVAINDASRFVMDQATLELTGIGDAPTQAVEVIAADLGPVNAGFSTSNFLLGALRIRAGATVHLVDAHDNAPGAGNEAIYVNTLMVPAGATLVTNGFKVYTRAATIGGSVSNLADVVVVPGTPPCIADLYVDSIVNGADLGIVLANWGACGAGTCAADLNGDGQVNGADLGIVLSGWGLCAD
;
A
#
# COMPACT_ATOMS: atom_id res chain seq x y z
N MET A 1 10.08 -22.11 -19.48
CA MET A 1 9.63 -22.63 -18.16
C MET A 1 10.39 -21.82 -17.12
N GLY A 2 9.69 -20.96 -16.38
CA GLY A 2 10.33 -19.99 -15.48
C GLY A 2 10.93 -20.69 -14.28
N GLY A 3 12.24 -20.51 -14.05
CA GLY A 3 12.90 -20.95 -12.82
C GLY A 3 12.48 -20.11 -11.62
N GLN A 4 12.79 -20.61 -10.41
CA GLN A 4 12.66 -19.85 -9.18
C GLN A 4 14.03 -19.33 -8.76
N ASN A 5 14.16 -18.01 -8.58
CA ASN A 5 15.29 -17.38 -7.91
C ASN A 5 14.92 -17.06 -6.46
N ARG A 6 15.80 -17.38 -5.51
CA ARG A 6 15.61 -17.07 -4.08
C ARG A 6 16.78 -16.26 -3.57
N VAL A 7 16.46 -15.11 -2.98
CA VAL A 7 17.42 -14.19 -2.37
C VAL A 7 17.24 -14.27 -0.86
N ALA A 8 18.32 -14.58 -0.13
CA ALA A 8 18.30 -14.77 1.33
C ALA A 8 19.33 -13.87 2.03
N GLY A 9 19.57 -12.69 1.47
CA GLY A 9 20.49 -11.65 1.91
C GLY A 9 20.76 -10.65 0.79
N ASP A 10 21.48 -9.58 1.09
CA ASP A 10 21.83 -8.56 0.10
C ASP A 10 22.54 -9.16 -1.10
N THR A 11 22.05 -8.86 -2.30
CA THR A 11 22.51 -9.44 -3.56
C THR A 11 22.54 -8.38 -4.64
N ASP A 12 23.67 -8.25 -5.33
CA ASP A 12 23.86 -7.31 -6.43
C ASP A 12 23.74 -7.98 -7.81
N VAL A 13 23.01 -7.32 -8.70
CA VAL A 13 22.92 -7.62 -10.13
C VAL A 13 23.32 -6.38 -10.91
N PHE A 14 24.56 -6.35 -11.42
CA PHE A 14 25.13 -5.22 -12.18
C PHE A 14 24.70 -5.19 -13.65
N ALA A 15 23.43 -5.53 -13.92
CA ALA A 15 22.87 -5.61 -15.27
C ALA A 15 21.35 -5.47 -15.21
N ASN A 16 20.72 -5.44 -16.40
CA ASN A 16 19.28 -5.64 -16.51
C ASN A 16 18.89 -7.04 -16.01
N TYR A 17 17.74 -7.15 -15.36
CA TYR A 17 17.22 -8.41 -14.85
C TYR A 17 15.89 -8.74 -15.51
N THR A 18 15.73 -9.97 -15.98
CA THR A 18 14.47 -10.46 -16.57
C THR A 18 13.88 -11.54 -15.68
N ASN A 19 12.73 -11.26 -15.06
CA ASN A 19 11.99 -12.23 -14.26
C ASN A 19 10.90 -12.89 -15.10
N GLY A 20 11.20 -14.03 -15.73
CA GLY A 20 10.22 -14.85 -16.47
C GLY A 20 9.59 -16.00 -15.65
N GLY A 21 9.91 -16.09 -14.36
CA GLY A 21 9.47 -17.15 -13.46
C GLY A 21 9.07 -16.59 -12.11
N SER A 22 9.74 -17.01 -11.05
CA SER A 22 9.53 -16.43 -9.72
C SER A 22 10.85 -15.90 -9.18
N THR A 23 10.84 -14.68 -8.65
CA THR A 23 11.91 -14.12 -7.83
C THR A 23 11.36 -13.89 -6.44
N VAL A 24 11.98 -14.49 -5.44
CA VAL A 24 11.52 -14.45 -4.05
C VAL A 24 12.63 -13.90 -3.17
N ILE A 25 12.34 -12.86 -2.39
CA ILE A 25 13.24 -12.32 -1.38
C ILE A 25 12.76 -12.79 -0.02
N GLN A 26 13.62 -13.50 0.70
CA GLN A 26 13.36 -13.95 2.06
C GLN A 26 13.82 -12.92 3.09
N ARG A 27 14.93 -12.24 2.77
CA ARG A 27 15.51 -11.15 3.55
C ARG A 27 16.57 -10.41 2.73
N GLY A 28 16.95 -9.23 3.19
CA GLY A 28 17.91 -8.35 2.53
C GLY A 28 17.33 -7.68 1.29
N ILE A 29 18.21 -7.06 0.52
CA ILE A 29 17.84 -6.30 -0.67
C ILE A 29 18.42 -6.95 -1.93
N LEU A 30 17.57 -7.18 -2.93
CA LEU A 30 18.01 -7.46 -4.30
C LEU A 30 18.24 -6.12 -5.02
N TYR A 31 19.52 -5.78 -5.20
CA TYR A 31 19.93 -4.61 -5.97
C TYR A 31 20.07 -5.00 -7.45
N ILE A 32 19.30 -4.35 -8.31
CA ILE A 32 19.38 -4.47 -9.76
C ILE A 32 19.81 -3.10 -10.27
N TYR A 33 21.04 -2.97 -10.76
CA TYR A 33 21.57 -1.67 -11.19
C TYR A 33 21.05 -1.25 -12.56
N GLY A 34 20.52 -2.18 -13.36
CA GLY A 34 19.83 -1.89 -14.62
C GLY A 34 18.31 -1.84 -14.48
N SER A 35 17.61 -1.99 -15.60
CA SER A 35 16.14 -2.13 -15.63
C SER A 35 15.70 -3.56 -15.31
N LEU A 36 14.53 -3.69 -14.71
CA LEU A 36 13.87 -4.95 -14.40
C LEU A 36 12.66 -5.15 -15.33
N THR A 37 12.67 -6.22 -16.11
CA THR A 37 11.47 -6.68 -16.84
C THR A 37 10.85 -7.87 -16.12
N ASN A 38 9.61 -7.71 -15.63
CA ASN A 38 8.86 -8.75 -14.95
C ASN A 38 7.73 -9.28 -15.83
N THR A 39 7.81 -10.57 -16.19
CA THR A 39 6.73 -11.33 -16.85
C THR A 39 6.26 -12.52 -16.01
N GLY A 40 6.80 -12.65 -14.78
CA GLY A 40 6.43 -13.65 -13.80
C GLY A 40 6.00 -13.03 -12.47
N THR A 41 6.45 -13.60 -11.36
CA THR A 41 6.06 -13.21 -10.00
C THR A 41 7.27 -12.71 -9.22
N MET A 42 7.13 -11.55 -8.57
CA MET A 42 8.03 -11.05 -7.54
C MET A 42 7.38 -11.20 -6.17
N THR A 43 8.13 -11.69 -5.18
CA THR A 43 7.61 -11.94 -3.84
C THR A 43 8.59 -11.47 -2.76
N GLY A 44 8.05 -10.87 -1.70
CA GLY A 44 8.69 -10.71 -0.39
C GLY A 44 8.10 -11.75 0.55
N ASP A 45 8.92 -12.71 0.96
CA ASP A 45 8.50 -13.90 1.69
C ASP A 45 8.45 -13.62 3.20
N PHE A 46 7.26 -13.72 3.78
CA PHE A 46 6.98 -13.34 5.16
C PHE A 46 6.30 -14.47 5.91
N ASN A 47 6.58 -14.63 7.21
CA ASN A 47 5.99 -15.65 8.10
C ASN A 47 6.11 -17.11 7.61
N ASN A 48 7.23 -17.47 6.99
CA ASN A 48 7.48 -18.80 6.42
C ASN A 48 8.28 -19.77 7.34
N GLY A 49 8.56 -19.37 8.58
CA GLY A 49 9.38 -20.16 9.52
C GLY A 49 10.89 -20.11 9.28
N LEU A 50 11.36 -19.26 8.35
CA LEU A 50 12.77 -18.95 8.16
C LEU A 50 13.17 -17.68 8.94
N LEU A 51 14.43 -17.24 8.79
CA LEU A 51 14.87 -15.97 9.38
C LEU A 51 14.01 -14.83 8.82
N PRO A 52 13.42 -13.99 9.69
CA PRO A 52 12.49 -12.97 9.25
C PRO A 52 13.20 -11.85 8.46
N PRO A 53 12.49 -11.20 7.53
CA PRO A 53 12.97 -9.97 6.89
C PRO A 53 13.07 -8.82 7.90
N THR A 54 13.83 -7.80 7.52
CA THR A 54 13.95 -6.55 8.29
C THR A 54 13.31 -5.37 7.56
N PRO A 55 12.83 -4.33 8.28
CA PRO A 55 12.30 -3.13 7.64
C PRO A 55 13.29 -2.53 6.63
N GLY A 56 12.85 -2.39 5.39
CA GLY A 56 13.67 -1.88 4.28
C GLY A 56 14.12 -2.94 3.27
N ASP A 57 13.97 -4.23 3.61
CA ASP A 57 14.22 -5.36 2.72
C ASP A 57 13.33 -5.29 1.47
N GLY A 58 13.74 -5.95 0.39
CA GLY A 58 12.98 -6.01 -0.84
C GLY A 58 13.79 -5.71 -2.09
N TYR A 59 13.21 -4.99 -3.04
CA TYR A 59 13.78 -4.80 -4.37
C TYR A 59 14.29 -3.37 -4.54
N SER A 60 15.48 -3.22 -5.12
CA SER A 60 16.03 -1.91 -5.48
C SER A 60 16.48 -1.91 -6.93
N ILE A 61 15.73 -1.24 -7.78
CA ILE A 61 15.91 -1.21 -9.24
C ILE A 61 16.47 0.17 -9.61
N GLY A 62 17.62 0.21 -10.27
CA GLY A 62 18.30 1.43 -10.69
C GLY A 62 17.68 2.05 -11.94
N GLY A 63 17.24 1.22 -12.89
CA GLY A 63 16.53 1.63 -14.10
C GLY A 63 15.01 1.48 -13.98
N ASP A 64 14.37 1.24 -15.11
CA ASP A 64 12.92 1.07 -15.22
C ASP A 64 12.46 -0.26 -14.62
N TYR A 65 11.26 -0.27 -14.06
CA TYR A 65 10.53 -1.46 -13.69
C TYR A 65 9.36 -1.65 -14.66
N VAL A 66 9.51 -2.57 -15.60
CA VAL A 66 8.53 -2.86 -16.67
C VAL A 66 7.83 -4.18 -16.36
N VAL A 67 6.50 -4.17 -16.26
CA VAL A 67 5.71 -5.31 -15.81
C VAL A 67 4.58 -5.64 -16.77
N SER A 68 4.46 -6.91 -17.18
CA SER A 68 3.38 -7.32 -18.06
C SER A 68 2.03 -7.42 -17.35
N ALA A 69 0.95 -7.36 -18.12
CA ALA A 69 -0.39 -7.51 -17.56
C ALA A 69 -0.65 -8.83 -16.86
N SER A 70 0.09 -9.89 -17.22
CA SER A 70 -0.06 -11.20 -16.61
C SER A 70 0.74 -11.39 -15.31
N SER A 71 1.61 -10.44 -14.97
CA SER A 71 2.59 -10.56 -13.88
C SER A 71 2.01 -10.38 -12.49
N SER A 72 2.85 -10.60 -11.48
CA SER A 72 2.49 -10.39 -10.08
C SER A 72 3.63 -9.74 -9.30
N ILE A 73 3.25 -8.94 -8.31
CA ILE A 73 4.09 -8.44 -7.24
C ILE A 73 3.38 -8.68 -5.90
N VAL A 74 4.06 -9.34 -4.97
CA VAL A 74 3.49 -9.75 -3.69
C VAL A 74 4.43 -9.38 -2.55
N LEU A 75 4.19 -8.23 -1.92
CA LEU A 75 4.92 -7.65 -0.80
C LEU A 75 3.94 -7.40 0.37
N PRO A 76 3.59 -8.45 1.14
CA PRO A 76 2.39 -8.46 1.99
C PRO A 76 2.58 -7.86 3.41
N ASP A 77 3.70 -7.20 3.69
CA ASP A 77 4.07 -6.74 5.03
C ASP A 77 4.82 -5.40 4.95
N PRO A 78 4.69 -4.48 5.93
CA PRO A 78 5.33 -3.17 5.92
C PRO A 78 6.86 -3.18 5.92
N VAL A 79 7.49 -4.32 6.24
CA VAL A 79 8.95 -4.44 6.11
C VAL A 79 9.43 -4.31 4.66
N TRP A 80 8.57 -4.60 3.68
CA TRP A 80 8.93 -4.69 2.27
C TRP A 80 8.94 -3.36 1.56
N TRP A 81 10.00 -3.15 0.79
CA TRP A 81 10.22 -1.96 -0.03
C TRP A 81 10.46 -2.37 -1.49
N LEU A 82 9.79 -1.67 -2.40
CA LEU A 82 10.13 -1.61 -3.81
C LEU A 82 10.69 -0.23 -4.10
N ARG A 83 11.95 -0.16 -4.51
CA ARG A 83 12.60 1.09 -4.93
C ARG A 83 12.83 1.04 -6.43
N VAL A 84 12.43 2.09 -7.14
CA VAL A 84 12.59 2.19 -8.59
C VAL A 84 13.29 3.51 -8.95
N GLY A 85 14.31 3.44 -9.80
CA GLY A 85 15.10 4.59 -10.24
C GLY A 85 14.62 5.22 -11.53
N GLY A 86 14.28 4.41 -12.52
CA GLY A 86 13.59 4.80 -13.76
C GLY A 86 12.08 4.63 -13.64
N ASP A 87 11.39 4.40 -14.75
CA ASP A 87 9.93 4.41 -14.75
C ASP A 87 9.33 3.21 -14.00
N PHE A 88 8.25 3.45 -13.23
CA PHE A 88 7.39 2.39 -12.70
C PHE A 88 6.26 2.15 -13.71
N ASP A 89 6.51 1.21 -14.62
CA ASP A 89 5.68 0.90 -15.78
C ASP A 89 4.99 -0.45 -15.56
N VAL A 90 3.82 -0.42 -14.91
CA VAL A 90 3.15 -1.62 -14.39
C VAL A 90 1.82 -1.87 -15.08
N ALA A 91 1.76 -2.88 -15.96
CA ALA A 91 0.52 -3.21 -16.69
C ALA A 91 -0.40 -4.22 -15.98
N ILE A 92 -0.12 -4.62 -14.73
CA ILE A 92 -0.88 -5.67 -14.01
C ILE A 92 -2.37 -5.33 -13.98
N ASN A 93 -3.20 -6.15 -14.63
CA ASN A 93 -4.62 -5.87 -14.84
C ASN A 93 -5.57 -6.69 -13.94
N ASP A 94 -5.05 -7.19 -12.81
CA ASP A 94 -5.86 -7.87 -11.79
C ASP A 94 -5.25 -7.58 -10.41
N ALA A 95 -6.01 -6.89 -9.56
CA ALA A 95 -5.57 -6.46 -8.23
C ALA A 95 -5.18 -7.63 -7.32
N SER A 96 -5.70 -8.85 -7.54
CA SER A 96 -5.28 -10.03 -6.76
C SER A 96 -3.81 -10.42 -6.94
N ARG A 97 -3.15 -9.88 -7.98
CA ARG A 97 -1.73 -10.08 -8.27
C ARG A 97 -0.85 -8.89 -7.88
N PHE A 98 -1.45 -7.87 -7.29
CA PHE A 98 -0.77 -6.68 -6.81
C PHE A 98 -1.01 -6.55 -5.29
N VAL A 99 -0.13 -7.15 -4.51
CA VAL A 99 -0.18 -7.08 -3.04
C VAL A 99 0.92 -6.14 -2.58
N MET A 100 0.57 -4.89 -2.32
CA MET A 100 1.48 -3.84 -1.83
C MET A 100 0.78 -2.90 -0.84
N ASP A 101 -0.37 -3.31 -0.30
CA ASP A 101 -1.25 -2.53 0.57
C ASP A 101 -0.62 -2.12 1.91
N GLN A 102 0.48 -2.78 2.29
CA GLN A 102 1.30 -2.44 3.45
C GLN A 102 2.73 -2.02 3.08
N ALA A 103 3.20 -2.38 1.90
CA ALA A 103 4.56 -2.15 1.45
C ALA A 103 4.83 -0.70 1.03
N THR A 104 6.11 -0.33 0.98
CA THR A 104 6.55 0.98 0.50
C THR A 104 7.02 0.90 -0.95
N LEU A 105 6.40 1.69 -1.83
CA LEU A 105 6.96 2.07 -3.13
C LEU A 105 7.75 3.37 -2.97
N GLU A 106 9.06 3.33 -3.20
CA GLU A 106 9.91 4.53 -3.25
C GLU A 106 10.39 4.80 -4.67
N LEU A 107 10.04 5.98 -5.19
CA LEU A 107 10.48 6.48 -6.48
C LEU A 107 11.72 7.34 -6.27
N THR A 108 12.86 6.83 -6.73
CA THR A 108 14.17 7.34 -6.35
C THR A 108 14.75 8.35 -7.34
N GLY A 109 14.25 8.37 -8.58
CA GLY A 109 14.71 9.27 -9.65
C GLY A 109 16.19 9.15 -10.00
N ILE A 110 16.83 8.01 -9.67
CA ILE A 110 18.26 7.77 -9.94
C ILE A 110 18.52 7.18 -11.34
N GLY A 111 17.46 6.92 -12.11
CA GLY A 111 17.56 6.43 -13.48
C GLY A 111 18.20 7.46 -14.42
N ASP A 112 18.47 7.04 -15.64
CA ASP A 112 19.19 7.87 -16.64
C ASP A 112 18.34 9.05 -17.17
N ALA A 113 17.01 8.98 -17.00
CA ALA A 113 16.08 10.01 -17.42
C ALA A 113 15.98 11.16 -16.39
N PRO A 114 15.82 12.42 -16.84
CA PRO A 114 15.71 13.57 -15.93
C PRO A 114 14.41 13.60 -15.12
N THR A 115 13.43 12.79 -15.52
CA THR A 115 12.12 12.63 -14.89
C THR A 115 11.78 11.16 -14.85
N GLN A 116 11.08 10.75 -13.80
CA GLN A 116 10.60 9.38 -13.61
C GLN A 116 9.08 9.36 -13.79
N ALA A 117 8.55 8.41 -14.55
CA ALA A 117 7.11 8.17 -14.64
C ALA A 117 6.67 7.13 -13.60
N VAL A 118 5.44 7.28 -13.10
CA VAL A 118 4.76 6.26 -12.29
C VAL A 118 3.34 6.07 -12.80
N GLU A 119 3.03 4.82 -13.12
CA GLU A 119 1.71 4.40 -13.53
C GLU A 119 0.69 4.61 -12.40
N VAL A 120 -0.42 5.29 -12.71
CA VAL A 120 -1.66 5.22 -11.92
C VAL A 120 -2.33 3.89 -12.28
N ILE A 121 -2.79 3.11 -11.31
CA ILE A 121 -3.21 1.70 -11.56
C ILE A 121 -4.60 1.35 -11.01
N ALA A 122 -5.20 2.23 -10.21
CA ALA A 122 -6.45 1.96 -9.52
C ALA A 122 -7.62 2.65 -10.22
N ALA A 123 -8.81 2.05 -10.15
CA ALA A 123 -10.01 2.73 -10.61
C ALA A 123 -10.24 3.99 -9.77
N ASP A 124 -10.46 5.14 -10.41
CA ASP A 124 -10.81 6.38 -9.72
C ASP A 124 -12.25 6.30 -9.19
N LEU A 125 -12.39 5.87 -7.93
CA LEU A 125 -13.66 5.79 -7.21
C LEU A 125 -14.00 7.09 -6.48
N GLY A 126 -13.17 8.14 -6.62
CA GLY A 126 -13.31 9.37 -5.85
C GLY A 126 -12.81 9.25 -4.40
N PRO A 127 -13.07 10.29 -3.58
CA PRO A 127 -12.63 10.35 -2.19
C PRO A 127 -13.53 9.54 -1.26
N VAL A 128 -13.62 8.23 -1.50
CA VAL A 128 -14.45 7.28 -0.74
C VAL A 128 -13.60 6.15 -0.17
N ASN A 129 -14.01 5.62 0.99
CA ASN A 129 -13.31 4.52 1.65
C ASN A 129 -13.17 3.27 0.76
N ALA A 130 -14.18 2.97 -0.05
CA ALA A 130 -14.15 1.83 -0.96
C ALA A 130 -12.99 1.87 -1.97
N GLY A 131 -12.44 3.05 -2.26
CA GLY A 131 -11.26 3.21 -3.10
C GLY A 131 -9.97 2.68 -2.48
N PHE A 132 -9.89 2.60 -1.15
CA PHE A 132 -8.74 2.07 -0.40
C PHE A 132 -8.79 0.54 -0.21
N SER A 133 -9.58 -0.17 -1.01
CA SER A 133 -9.63 -1.64 -0.96
C SER A 133 -8.39 -2.26 -1.61
N THR A 134 -7.92 -3.39 -1.08
CA THR A 134 -6.91 -4.24 -1.74
C THR A 134 -7.36 -4.76 -3.11
N SER A 135 -8.68 -4.80 -3.37
CA SER A 135 -9.24 -5.08 -4.69
C SER A 135 -9.15 -3.92 -5.69
N ASN A 136 -8.67 -2.75 -5.25
CA ASN A 136 -8.48 -1.55 -6.07
C ASN A 136 -7.02 -1.07 -6.02
N PHE A 137 -6.08 -2.01 -6.04
CA PHE A 137 -4.63 -1.74 -6.15
C PHE A 137 -4.08 -0.79 -5.06
N LEU A 138 -4.55 -0.93 -3.82
CA LEU A 138 -4.08 -0.11 -2.69
C LEU A 138 -2.56 -0.26 -2.49
N LEU A 139 -1.90 0.88 -2.31
CA LEU A 139 -0.51 0.99 -1.85
C LEU A 139 -0.43 1.31 -0.36
N GLY A 140 0.52 0.71 0.35
CA GLY A 140 0.81 1.06 1.75
C GLY A 140 1.46 2.44 1.86
N ALA A 141 2.57 2.64 1.15
CA ALA A 141 3.18 3.95 1.06
C ALA A 141 3.72 4.25 -0.34
N LEU A 142 3.54 5.49 -0.76
CA LEU A 142 4.18 6.06 -1.94
C LEU A 142 5.10 7.18 -1.47
N ARG A 143 6.39 7.00 -1.72
CA ARG A 143 7.43 7.94 -1.32
C ARG A 143 8.20 8.43 -2.53
N ILE A 144 8.29 9.74 -2.68
CA ILE A 144 9.17 10.38 -3.67
C ILE A 144 10.48 10.72 -2.98
N ARG A 145 11.62 10.25 -3.48
CA ARG A 145 12.92 10.56 -2.88
C ARG A 145 13.27 12.04 -3.11
N ALA A 146 13.94 12.65 -2.14
CA ALA A 146 14.49 14.00 -2.33
C ALA A 146 15.45 14.02 -3.54
N GLY A 147 15.26 15.00 -4.43
CA GLY A 147 15.97 15.10 -5.71
C GLY A 147 15.20 14.50 -6.89
N ALA A 148 14.21 13.62 -6.66
CA ALA A 148 13.42 13.03 -7.74
C ALA A 148 12.31 13.97 -8.21
N THR A 149 12.06 13.97 -9.52
CA THR A 149 10.87 14.56 -10.15
C THR A 149 10.08 13.45 -10.81
N VAL A 150 8.89 13.19 -10.26
CA VAL A 150 8.02 12.08 -10.66
C VAL A 150 6.77 12.59 -11.36
N HIS A 151 6.40 12.00 -12.48
CA HIS A 151 5.18 12.29 -13.23
C HIS A 151 4.20 11.12 -13.12
N LEU A 152 2.95 11.41 -12.75
CA LEU A 152 1.86 10.44 -12.86
C LEU A 152 1.51 10.25 -14.34
N VAL A 153 1.37 9.00 -14.76
CA VAL A 153 0.98 8.61 -16.12
C VAL A 153 -0.06 7.50 -16.06
N ASP A 154 -0.88 7.41 -17.10
CA ASP A 154 -1.92 6.39 -17.32
C ASP A 154 -1.59 5.77 -18.70
N ALA A 155 -0.57 4.91 -18.71
CA ALA A 155 -0.06 4.24 -19.90
C ALA A 155 -0.70 2.85 -20.10
N HIS A 156 -1.33 2.32 -19.06
CA HIS A 156 -1.92 0.99 -19.01
C HIS A 156 -3.35 1.05 -18.46
N ASP A 157 -4.19 0.14 -18.98
CA ASP A 157 -5.54 -0.09 -18.46
C ASP A 157 -5.44 -1.25 -17.46
N ASN A 158 -5.10 -0.90 -16.22
CA ASN A 158 -4.95 -1.80 -15.08
C ASN A 158 -6.29 -2.12 -14.43
N ALA A 159 -7.15 -1.10 -14.28
CA ALA A 159 -8.43 -1.16 -13.63
C ALA A 159 -9.56 -0.98 -14.66
N PRO A 160 -10.46 -1.97 -14.80
CA PRO A 160 -11.45 -1.96 -15.87
C PRO A 160 -12.38 -0.74 -15.76
N GLY A 161 -12.41 0.08 -16.82
CA GLY A 161 -13.23 1.30 -16.83
C GLY A 161 -13.03 2.14 -18.08
N ALA A 162 -13.78 3.24 -18.19
CA ALA A 162 -13.61 4.24 -19.25
C ALA A 162 -13.11 5.59 -18.73
N GLY A 163 -12.89 5.71 -17.42
CA GLY A 163 -12.32 6.88 -16.78
C GLY A 163 -10.82 6.68 -16.56
N ASN A 164 -10.12 7.79 -16.33
CA ASN A 164 -8.71 7.74 -15.96
C ASN A 164 -8.52 6.95 -14.66
N GLU A 165 -7.34 6.37 -14.53
CA GLU A 165 -6.92 5.71 -13.30
C GLU A 165 -6.37 6.73 -12.28
N ALA A 166 -6.22 6.27 -11.03
CA ALA A 166 -5.74 7.06 -9.91
C ALA A 166 -4.76 6.27 -9.04
N ILE A 167 -4.15 6.96 -8.08
CA ILE A 167 -3.41 6.33 -6.98
C ILE A 167 -4.25 6.35 -5.71
N TYR A 168 -4.44 5.18 -5.10
CA TYR A 168 -4.90 5.05 -3.73
C TYR A 168 -3.74 4.58 -2.85
N VAL A 169 -3.43 5.33 -1.80
CA VAL A 169 -2.27 5.06 -0.95
C VAL A 169 -2.50 5.40 0.52
N ASN A 170 -2.12 4.53 1.45
CA ASN A 170 -2.28 4.84 2.88
C ASN A 170 -1.41 6.06 3.27
N THR A 171 -0.12 6.05 2.91
CA THR A 171 0.79 7.17 3.21
C THR A 171 1.44 7.74 1.96
N LEU A 172 1.18 9.01 1.66
CA LEU A 172 1.92 9.79 0.67
C LEU A 172 3.05 10.59 1.34
N MET A 173 4.28 10.44 0.84
CA MET A 173 5.44 11.20 1.29
C MET A 173 6.12 11.93 0.14
N VAL A 174 6.08 13.27 0.17
CA VAL A 174 6.82 14.14 -0.75
C VAL A 174 7.73 15.03 0.09
N PRO A 175 8.93 14.57 0.48
CA PRO A 175 9.87 15.31 1.33
C PRO A 175 10.43 16.54 0.61
N ALA A 176 11.07 17.44 1.36
CA ALA A 176 11.76 18.59 0.80
C ALA A 176 12.77 18.18 -0.29
N GLY A 177 12.77 18.90 -1.41
CA GLY A 177 13.59 18.59 -2.58
C GLY A 177 13.01 17.54 -3.53
N ALA A 178 11.88 16.91 -3.22
CA ALA A 178 11.13 16.06 -4.15
C ALA A 178 10.05 16.86 -4.91
N THR A 179 9.73 16.42 -6.12
CA THR A 179 8.62 16.98 -6.93
C THR A 179 7.70 15.87 -7.43
N LEU A 180 6.40 16.00 -7.18
CA LEU A 180 5.35 15.17 -7.76
C LEU A 180 4.54 15.99 -8.77
N VAL A 181 4.54 15.56 -10.03
CA VAL A 181 3.77 16.15 -11.12
C VAL A 181 2.55 15.27 -11.38
N THR A 182 1.37 15.76 -11.03
CA THR A 182 0.13 14.98 -11.03
C THR A 182 -0.46 14.79 -12.41
N ASN A 183 -0.12 15.64 -13.39
CA ASN A 183 -0.66 15.59 -14.76
C ASN A 183 -2.22 15.57 -14.83
N GLY A 184 -2.90 16.00 -13.78
CA GLY A 184 -4.36 15.95 -13.66
C GLY A 184 -4.92 14.63 -13.10
N PHE A 185 -4.08 13.61 -12.88
CA PHE A 185 -4.46 12.36 -12.22
C PHE A 185 -4.58 12.54 -10.71
N LYS A 186 -5.48 11.77 -10.08
CA LYS A 186 -5.77 11.90 -8.65
C LYS A 186 -4.90 10.98 -7.80
N VAL A 187 -4.54 11.50 -6.63
CA VAL A 187 -3.92 10.74 -5.54
C VAL A 187 -4.82 10.85 -4.32
N TYR A 188 -5.51 9.77 -3.97
CA TYR A 188 -6.28 9.67 -2.75
C TYR A 188 -5.41 9.03 -1.67
N THR A 189 -5.30 9.69 -0.52
CA THR A 189 -4.43 9.20 0.55
C THR A 189 -5.02 9.29 1.94
N ARG A 190 -4.69 8.35 2.84
CA ARG A 190 -5.12 8.44 4.25
C ARG A 190 -4.34 9.52 5.00
N ALA A 191 -3.04 9.65 4.71
CA ALA A 191 -2.17 10.66 5.30
C ALA A 191 -1.13 11.15 4.28
N ALA A 192 -0.93 12.47 4.23
CA ALA A 192 0.07 13.10 3.37
C ALA A 192 1.09 13.89 4.18
N THR A 193 2.39 13.68 3.91
CA THR A 193 3.48 14.54 4.37
C THR A 193 4.13 15.20 3.16
N ILE A 194 3.84 16.48 2.93
CA ILE A 194 4.33 17.26 1.78
C ILE A 194 5.25 18.37 2.30
N GLY A 195 6.57 18.14 2.19
CA GLY A 195 7.61 19.16 2.36
C GLY A 195 8.28 19.60 1.05
N GLY A 196 8.05 18.87 -0.04
CA GLY A 196 8.50 19.18 -1.40
C GLY A 196 7.43 19.93 -2.21
N SER A 197 7.45 19.74 -3.53
CA SER A 197 6.50 20.38 -4.45
C SER A 197 5.54 19.37 -5.06
N VAL A 198 4.27 19.75 -5.19
CA VAL A 198 3.27 19.03 -5.97
C VAL A 198 2.74 19.99 -7.04
N SER A 199 2.71 19.59 -8.31
CA SER A 199 2.33 20.49 -9.42
C SER A 199 0.93 21.09 -9.27
N ASN A 200 0.00 20.32 -8.71
CA ASN A 200 -1.34 20.77 -8.36
C ASN A 200 -1.81 20.07 -7.08
N LEU A 201 -1.86 20.81 -5.97
CA LEU A 201 -2.29 20.25 -4.69
C LEU A 201 -3.76 19.81 -4.67
N ALA A 202 -4.61 20.31 -5.57
CA ALA A 202 -6.00 19.88 -5.68
C ALA A 202 -6.17 18.47 -6.27
N ASP A 203 -5.09 17.87 -6.78
CA ASP A 203 -5.07 16.48 -7.24
C ASP A 203 -4.70 15.50 -6.11
N VAL A 204 -4.17 15.99 -4.99
CA VAL A 204 -3.90 15.19 -3.80
C VAL A 204 -5.03 15.39 -2.79
N VAL A 205 -5.85 14.35 -2.62
CA VAL A 205 -7.02 14.39 -1.75
C VAL A 205 -6.78 13.50 -0.54
N VAL A 206 -6.70 14.11 0.64
CA VAL A 206 -6.62 13.37 1.89
C VAL A 206 -8.03 12.89 2.26
N VAL A 207 -8.19 11.57 2.35
CA VAL A 207 -9.40 10.88 2.78
C VAL A 207 -9.05 10.15 4.08
N PRO A 208 -9.17 10.82 5.24
CA PRO A 208 -8.83 10.21 6.51
C PRO A 208 -9.52 8.85 6.64
N GLY A 209 -8.78 7.87 7.17
CA GLY A 209 -9.38 6.61 7.56
C GLY A 209 -10.61 6.89 8.43
N THR A 210 -11.66 6.11 8.24
CA THR A 210 -12.63 5.96 9.31
C THR A 210 -11.83 5.54 10.54
N PRO A 211 -11.96 6.25 11.69
CA PRO A 211 -11.31 5.82 12.91
C PRO A 211 -11.54 4.32 13.11
N PRO A 212 -10.57 3.57 13.66
CA PRO A 212 -10.76 2.16 13.96
C PRO A 212 -12.12 2.02 14.60
N CYS A 213 -12.96 1.15 14.04
CA CYS A 213 -14.27 0.89 14.61
C CYS A 213 -14.04 0.20 15.95
N ILE A 214 -13.82 0.99 17.00
CA ILE A 214 -13.69 0.49 18.36
C ILE A 214 -14.94 -0.30 18.77
N ALA A 215 -16.06 -0.05 18.09
CA ALA A 215 -17.32 -0.74 18.23
C ALA A 215 -17.49 -2.01 17.38
N ASP A 216 -16.56 -2.35 16.48
CA ASP A 216 -16.53 -3.66 15.77
C ASP A 216 -15.82 -4.67 16.66
N LEU A 217 -16.58 -5.20 17.62
CA LEU A 217 -16.13 -6.19 18.60
C LEU A 217 -16.18 -7.60 18.02
N TYR A 218 -17.06 -7.81 17.05
CA TYR A 218 -17.18 -9.02 16.27
C TYR A 218 -16.52 -8.79 14.91
N VAL A 219 -15.18 -8.71 14.91
CA VAL A 219 -14.29 -8.34 13.77
C VAL A 219 -14.75 -8.87 12.40
N ASP A 220 -15.74 -8.20 11.82
CA ASP A 220 -16.41 -8.53 10.56
C ASP A 220 -16.64 -7.28 9.69
N SER A 221 -16.04 -6.16 10.10
CA SER A 221 -16.13 -4.85 9.46
C SER A 221 -17.55 -4.27 9.46
N ILE A 222 -18.44 -4.68 10.38
CA ILE A 222 -19.80 -4.17 10.49
C ILE A 222 -20.23 -4.03 11.97
N VAL A 223 -20.38 -2.81 12.48
CA VAL A 223 -21.03 -2.61 13.79
C VAL A 223 -22.53 -2.89 13.69
N ASN A 224 -22.96 -4.00 14.26
CA ASN A 224 -24.34 -4.46 14.21
C ASN A 224 -24.80 -5.09 15.54
N GLY A 225 -25.86 -5.89 15.47
CA GLY A 225 -26.40 -6.59 16.63
C GLY A 225 -25.43 -7.58 17.29
N ALA A 226 -24.44 -8.09 16.55
CA ALA A 226 -23.39 -8.96 17.07
C ALA A 226 -22.51 -8.21 18.09
N ASP A 227 -22.05 -7.01 17.74
CA ASP A 227 -21.21 -6.17 18.61
C ASP A 227 -21.98 -5.67 19.83
N LEU A 228 -23.23 -5.24 19.61
CA LEU A 228 -24.14 -4.89 20.70
C LEU A 228 -24.32 -6.07 21.66
N GLY A 229 -24.44 -7.29 21.13
CA GLY A 229 -24.50 -8.51 21.92
C GLY A 229 -23.27 -8.70 22.81
N ILE A 230 -22.07 -8.38 22.30
CA ILE A 230 -20.81 -8.46 23.05
C ILE A 230 -20.79 -7.42 24.19
N VAL A 231 -21.20 -6.17 23.93
CA VAL A 231 -21.30 -5.13 24.98
C VAL A 231 -22.27 -5.54 26.09
N LEU A 232 -23.48 -6.01 25.72
CA LEU A 232 -24.49 -6.41 26.69
C LEU A 232 -24.07 -7.65 27.49
N ALA A 233 -23.33 -8.59 26.88
CA ALA A 233 -22.82 -9.78 27.55
C ALA A 233 -21.73 -9.47 28.59
N ASN A 234 -21.01 -8.36 28.43
CA ASN A 234 -19.92 -7.95 29.31
C ASN A 234 -20.30 -6.77 30.24
N TRP A 235 -21.58 -6.47 30.37
CA TRP A 235 -22.07 -5.32 31.14
C TRP A 235 -21.60 -5.34 32.60
N GLY A 236 -21.03 -4.23 33.06
CA GLY A 236 -20.49 -4.06 34.40
C GLY A 236 -18.97 -3.85 34.43
N ALA A 237 -18.35 -4.06 35.59
CA ALA A 237 -16.93 -3.78 35.78
C ALA A 237 -16.03 -4.75 35.01
N CYS A 238 -15.05 -4.23 34.28
CA CYS A 238 -13.97 -5.03 33.70
C CYS A 238 -13.01 -5.45 34.82
N GLY A 239 -13.07 -6.71 35.26
CA GLY A 239 -12.32 -7.22 36.42
C GLY A 239 -10.90 -6.66 36.60
N ALA A 240 -9.94 -7.08 35.76
CA ALA A 240 -8.54 -6.64 35.85
C ALA A 240 -8.27 -5.23 35.28
N GLY A 241 -9.31 -4.41 35.08
CA GLY A 241 -9.21 -3.00 34.68
C GLY A 241 -9.32 -2.72 33.18
N THR A 242 -9.34 -3.74 32.31
CA THR A 242 -9.66 -3.58 30.87
C THR A 242 -10.40 -4.83 30.36
N CYS A 243 -11.41 -4.64 29.53
CA CYS A 243 -12.08 -5.71 28.80
C CYS A 243 -12.51 -5.22 27.42
N ALA A 244 -12.67 -6.14 26.45
CA ALA A 244 -12.85 -5.77 25.05
C ALA A 244 -14.07 -4.87 24.79
N ALA A 245 -15.11 -4.96 25.63
CA ALA A 245 -16.32 -4.14 25.53
C ALA A 245 -16.25 -2.79 26.27
N ASP A 246 -15.15 -2.49 26.97
CA ASP A 246 -14.89 -1.18 27.57
C ASP A 246 -14.17 -0.30 26.55
N LEU A 247 -14.98 0.40 25.77
CA LEU A 247 -14.59 1.15 24.58
C LEU A 247 -14.05 2.54 24.93
N ASN A 248 -14.44 3.08 26.08
CA ASN A 248 -13.95 4.36 26.57
C ASN A 248 -12.74 4.22 27.54
N GLY A 249 -12.42 2.99 27.96
CA GLY A 249 -11.27 2.66 28.80
C GLY A 249 -11.43 3.10 30.27
N ASP A 250 -12.65 3.24 30.76
CA ASP A 250 -12.93 3.69 32.13
C ASP A 250 -13.01 2.54 33.16
N GLY A 251 -12.85 1.30 32.71
CA GLY A 251 -12.91 0.09 33.52
C GLY A 251 -14.33 -0.44 33.75
N GLN A 252 -15.36 0.15 33.13
CA GLN A 252 -16.75 -0.30 33.22
C GLN A 252 -17.47 -0.32 31.88
N VAL A 253 -17.95 -1.49 31.47
CA VAL A 253 -18.86 -1.63 30.33
C VAL A 253 -20.26 -1.14 30.73
N ASN A 254 -20.65 0.03 30.24
CA ASN A 254 -21.90 0.67 30.62
C ASN A 254 -22.56 1.43 29.45
N GLY A 255 -23.48 2.35 29.78
CA GLY A 255 -24.19 3.16 28.80
C GLY A 255 -23.29 4.02 27.92
N ALA A 256 -22.09 4.36 28.39
CA ALA A 256 -21.09 5.08 27.60
C ALA A 256 -20.56 4.24 26.43
N ASP A 257 -20.21 2.97 26.67
CA ASP A 257 -19.73 2.04 25.63
C ASP A 257 -20.84 1.65 24.66
N LEU A 258 -22.06 1.46 25.18
CA LEU A 258 -23.24 1.29 24.35
C LEU A 258 -23.46 2.51 23.43
N GLY A 259 -23.26 3.73 23.94
CA GLY A 259 -23.32 4.95 23.15
C GLY A 259 -22.31 4.95 22.00
N ILE A 260 -21.10 4.43 22.25
CA ILE A 260 -20.06 4.27 21.22
C ILE A 260 -20.51 3.27 20.14
N VAL A 261 -21.03 2.09 20.52
CA VAL A 261 -21.57 1.11 19.54
C VAL A 261 -22.69 1.68 18.69
N LEU A 262 -23.67 2.34 19.31
CA LEU A 262 -24.80 2.93 18.58
C LEU A 262 -24.38 4.10 17.67
N SER A 263 -23.33 4.84 18.05
CA SER A 263 -22.78 5.91 17.21
C SER A 263 -22.05 5.38 15.98
N GLY A 264 -21.52 4.16 16.05
CA GLY A 264 -20.80 3.48 14.97
C GLY A 264 -21.66 2.55 14.12
N TRP A 265 -22.99 2.47 14.34
CA TRP A 265 -23.85 1.46 13.72
C TRP A 265 -23.80 1.46 12.19
N GLY A 266 -23.52 0.30 11.59
CA GLY A 266 -23.40 0.11 10.14
C GLY A 266 -22.01 -0.39 9.73
N LEU A 267 -21.68 -0.23 8.45
CA LEU A 267 -20.40 -0.68 7.91
C LEU A 267 -19.24 0.10 8.54
N CYS A 268 -18.24 -0.64 8.96
CA CYS A 268 -16.91 -0.15 9.26
C CYS A 268 -16.10 -0.19 7.97
N ALA A 269 -15.50 0.94 7.63
CA ALA A 269 -14.46 0.94 6.62
C ALA A 269 -13.12 0.80 7.34
N ASP A 270 -12.34 -0.18 6.92
CA ASP A 270 -10.93 -0.31 7.27
C ASP A 270 -10.07 0.74 6.54
#